data_AF-A0A7C7ZTJ6-F1
#
_entry.id   AF-A0A7C7ZTJ6-F1
#
_cell.length_a   1.000
_cell.length_b   1.000
_cell.length_c   1.000
_cell.angle_alpha   90.00
_cell.angle_beta   90.00
_cell.angle_gamma   90.00
#
_symmetry.space_group_name_H-M   'P 1'
#
loop_
_entity.id
_entity.type
_entity.pdbx_description
1 polymer ?
#
loop_
_entity_poly.entity_id
_entity_poly.type
_entity_poly.pdbx_seq_one_letter_code
_entity_poly.pdbx_strand_id
1 'polypeptide(L)' 'MEYVIVGNGIAGTCAAEAIREVDPEGSIRMVGDENTLPYSRPMISMVLAGSVPPEKL' A
#
# COMPACT_ATOMS: atom_id res chain seq x y z
N MET A 1 0.40 1.26 -20.27
CA MET A 1 1.71 0.54 -20.21
C MET A 1 1.59 -0.65 -19.24
N GLU A 2 2.65 -1.45 -19.08
CA GLU A 2 2.74 -2.45 -18.01
C GLU A 2 3.79 -2.02 -16.97
N TYR A 3 3.38 -1.92 -15.71
CA TYR A 3 4.22 -1.49 -14.60
C TYR A 3 4.38 -2.62 -13.59
N VAL A 4 5.60 -2.84 -13.13
CA VAL A 4 5.91 -3.75 -12.03
C VAL A 4 6.52 -2.95 -10.88
N ILE A 5 5.90 -3.00 -9.71
CA ILE A 5 6.35 -2.35 -8.48
C ILE A 5 6.81 -3.43 -7.50
N VAL A 6 8.05 -3.32 -7.03
CA VAL A 6 8.59 -4.23 -6.01
C VAL A 6 8.54 -3.53 -4.65
N GLY A 7 7.68 -4.03 -3.76
CA GLY A 7 7.38 -3.49 -2.45
C GLY A 7 5.96 -2.93 -2.36
N ASN A 8 5.20 -3.38 -1.35
CA ASN A 8 3.83 -2.95 -1.03
C ASN A 8 3.77 -1.93 0.12
N GLY A 9 4.90 -1.33 0.49
CA GLY A 9 4.97 -0.25 1.47
C GLY A 9 4.62 1.12 0.88
N ILE A 10 4.77 2.18 1.69
CA ILE A 10 4.35 3.55 1.34
C ILE A 10 4.87 4.05 -0.01
N ALA A 11 6.13 3.75 -0.33
CA ALA A 11 6.71 4.17 -1.61
C ALA A 11 6.04 3.48 -2.81
N GLY A 12 5.76 2.18 -2.69
CA GLY A 12 5.12 1.40 -3.74
C GLY A 12 3.67 1.77 -3.95
N THR A 13 2.92 2.01 -2.85
CA THR A 13 1.53 2.46 -2.93
C THR A 13 1.44 3.85 -3.55
N CYS A 14 2.26 4.80 -3.12
CA CYS A 14 2.27 6.14 -3.71
C CYS A 14 2.70 6.13 -5.18
N ALA A 15 3.63 5.26 -5.57
CA ALA A 15 3.99 5.09 -6.99
C ALA A 15 2.80 4.57 -7.81
N ALA A 16 2.05 3.59 -7.29
CA ALA A 16 0.86 3.07 -7.96
C ALA A 16 -0.24 4.13 -8.10
N GLU A 17 -0.47 4.94 -7.06
CA GLU A 17 -1.40 6.08 -7.08
C GLU A 17 -1.00 7.11 -8.15
N ALA A 18 0.27 7.54 -8.14
CA ALA A 18 0.78 8.50 -9.12
C ALA A 18 0.69 7.96 -10.56
N ILE A 19 0.95 6.67 -10.78
CA ILE A 19 0.75 6.04 -12.10
C ILE A 19 -0.73 6.08 -12.49
N ARG A 20 -1.66 5.81 -11.57
CA ARG A 20 -3.10 5.81 -11.87
C ARG A 20 -3.61 7.19 -12.26
N GLU A 21 -3.03 8.27 -11.72
CA GLU A 21 -3.37 9.64 -12.11
C GLU A 21 -2.95 9.98 -13.55
N VAL A 22 -1.84 9.43 -14.03
CA VAL A 22 -1.27 9.75 -15.36
C VAL A 22 -1.57 8.72 -16.45
N ASP A 23 -1.73 7.45 -16.10
CA ASP A 23 -2.12 6.33 -16.98
C ASP A 23 -3.29 5.57 -16.35
N PRO A 24 -4.54 6.03 -16.57
CA PRO A 24 -5.74 5.43 -15.99
C PRO A 24 -6.06 4.01 -16.45
N GLU A 25 -5.44 3.52 -17.52
CA GLU A 25 -5.70 2.19 -18.10
C GLU A 25 -4.47 1.27 -18.01
N GLY A 26 -3.32 1.80 -17.60
CA GLY A 26 -2.09 1.04 -17.40
C GLY A 26 -2.27 -0.11 -16.42
N SER A 27 -1.68 -1.26 -16.75
CA SER A 27 -1.67 -2.43 -15.86
C SER A 27 -0.57 -2.27 -14.83
N ILE A 28 -0.89 -2.48 -13.55
CA ILE A 28 0.04 -2.35 -12.44
C ILE A 28 0.07 -3.68 -11.69
N ARG A 29 1.24 -4.31 -11.64
CA ARG A 29 1.50 -5.47 -10.79
C ARG A 29 2.40 -5.07 -9.63
N MET A 30 1.93 -5.29 -8.41
CA MET A 30 2.72 -5.09 -7.19
C MET A 30 3.19 -6.44 -6.66
N VAL A 31 4.47 -6.53 -6.32
CA VAL A 31 5.10 -7.73 -5.76
C VAL A 31 5.64 -7.38 -4.39
N GLY A 32 5.15 -8.05 -3.35
CA GLY A 32 5.59 -7.90 -1.97
C GLY A 32 5.65 -9.25 -1.28
N ASP A 33 6.30 -9.29 -0.11
CA ASP A 33 6.43 -10.49 0.72
C ASP A 33 5.23 -10.68 1.67
N GLU A 34 4.47 -9.61 1.91
CA GLU A 34 3.28 -9.66 2.77
C GLU A 34 2.06 -10.19 2.00
N ASN A 35 1.31 -11.11 2.63
CA ASN A 35 0.07 -11.66 2.11
C ASN A 35 -1.17 -10.81 2.45
N THR A 36 -0.97 -9.59 2.92
CA THR A 36 -2.03 -8.65 3.32
C THR A 36 -2.06 -7.45 2.38
N LEU A 37 -3.19 -6.75 2.35
CA LEU A 37 -3.25 -5.45 1.69
C LEU A 37 -2.28 -4.46 2.36
N PRO A 38 -1.77 -3.46 1.63
CA PRO A 38 -0.99 -2.38 2.22
C PRO A 38 -1.76 -1.73 3.38
N TYR A 39 -1.08 -1.52 4.49
CA TYR A 39 -1.63 -0.97 5.73
C TYR A 39 -0.67 0.07 6.32
N SER A 40 -1.16 0.93 7.20
CA SER A 40 -0.33 1.98 7.77
C SER A 40 0.49 1.44 8.93
N ARG A 41 1.70 0.94 8.65
CA ARG A 41 2.62 0.41 9.68
C ARG A 41 2.85 1.37 10.87
N PRO A 42 2.91 2.71 10.70
CA PRO A 42 2.99 3.63 11.83
C PRO A 42 1.80 3.53 12.81
N MET A 43 0.62 3.09 12.36
CA MET A 43 -0.59 2.94 13.19
C MET A 43 -0.52 1.74 14.14
N ILE A 44 0.42 0.80 13.96
CA ILE A 44 0.52 -0.40 14.81
C ILE A 44 0.62 -0.02 16.29
N SER A 45 1.44 0.98 16.62
CA SER A 45 1.62 1.42 18.01
C SER A 45 0.32 1.96 18.61
N MET A 46 -0.51 2.64 17.80
CA MET A 46 -1.81 3.18 18.22
C MET A 46 -2.84 2.06 18.42
N VAL A 47 -2.82 1.04 17.55
CA VAL A 47 -3.68 -0.15 17.72
C VAL A 47 -3.29 -0.92 18.97
N LEU A 48 -2.01 -1.14 19.22
CA LEU A 48 -1.53 -1.80 20.44
C LEU A 48 -1.83 -1.00 21.71
N ALA A 49 -1.82 0.34 21.62
CA ALA A 49 -2.23 1.21 22.71
C ALA A 49 -3.76 1.28 22.91
N GLY A 50 -4.55 0.68 22.03
CA GLY A 50 -6.02 0.70 22.09
C GLY A 50 -6.66 2.03 21.69
N SER A 51 -5.88 2.99 21.17
CA SER A 51 -6.40 4.28 20.70
C SER A 51 -7.01 4.20 19.30
N VAL A 52 -6.71 3.13 18.56
CA VAL A 52 -7.26 2.84 17.23
C VAL A 52 -7.74 1.39 17.20
N PRO A 53 -8.94 1.11 16.67
CA PRO A 53 -9.42 -0.26 16.54
C PRO A 53 -8.66 -1.01 15.42
N PRO A 54 -8.37 -2.32 15.56
CA PRO A 54 -7.56 -3.09 14.60
C PRO A 54 -8.08 -3.08 13.15
N GLU A 55 -9.38 -2.86 12.95
CA GLU A 55 -10.00 -2.81 11.62
C GLU A 55 -9.62 -1.55 10.83
N LYS A 56 -8.98 -0.57 11.48
CA LYS A 56 -8.43 0.64 10.85
C LYS A 56 -6.94 0.54 10.55
N LEU A 57 -6.30 -0.61 10.84
CA LEU A 57 -4.90 -0.82 10.50
C LEU A 57 -4.72 -0.87 8.99
#